data_AF-A0A3A9SFQ5-F1
#
_entry.id   AF-A0A3A9SFQ5-F1
#
_cell.length_a   1.000
_cell.length_b   1.000
_cell.length_c   1.000
_cell.angle_alpha   90.00
_cell.angle_beta   90.00
_cell.angle_gamma   90.00
#
_symmetry.space_group_name_H-M   'P 1'
#
loop_
_entity.id
_entity.type
_entity.pdbx_description
1 polymer ?
#
loop_
_entity_poly.entity_id
_entity_poly.type
_entity_poly.pdbx_seq_one_letter_code
_entity_poly.pdbx_strand_id
1 'polypeptide(L)'
;MKDDIERRKLIRQKMQTVDLEVEYGRIQEANAVREKISQLLQDTEYKSMTDNIVKFFSDNKKESSKKLYTGTLHEFGLKNGMAIYRLLKDVV
;
A
#
# COMPACT_ATOMS: atom_id res chain seq x y z
N MET A 1 25.55 -30.36 -25.33
CA MET A 1 26.03 -29.33 -24.38
C MET A 1 25.51 -27.92 -24.68
N LYS A 2 25.37 -27.47 -25.94
CA LYS A 2 24.83 -26.13 -26.27
C LYS A 2 23.38 -25.92 -25.84
N ASP A 3 22.53 -26.94 -25.96
CA ASP A 3 21.11 -26.86 -25.59
C ASP A 3 20.86 -26.57 -24.11
N ASP A 4 21.74 -27.05 -23.21
CA ASP A 4 21.58 -26.82 -21.77
C ASP A 4 21.90 -25.36 -21.39
N ILE A 5 22.84 -24.73 -22.09
CA ILE A 5 23.22 -23.31 -21.87
C ILE A 5 22.09 -22.39 -22.35
N GLU A 6 21.54 -22.65 -23.54
CA GLU A 6 20.42 -21.86 -24.07
C GLU A 6 19.16 -22.01 -23.21
N ARG A 7 18.88 -23.23 -22.75
CA ARG A 7 17.76 -23.50 -21.85
C ARG A 7 17.90 -22.74 -20.52
N ARG A 8 19.09 -22.76 -19.91
CA ARG A 8 19.37 -21.99 -18.67
C ARG A 8 19.23 -20.49 -18.90
N LYS A 9 19.68 -19.97 -20.04
CA LYS A 9 19.54 -18.55 -20.39
C LYS A 9 18.07 -18.14 -20.52
N LEU A 10 17.27 -18.94 -21.21
CA LEU A 10 15.82 -18.70 -21.36
C LEU A 10 15.10 -18.75 -20.01
N ILE A 11 15.42 -19.73 -19.16
CA ILE A 11 14.84 -19.83 -17.81
C ILE A 11 15.17 -18.58 -16.98
N ARG A 12 16.44 -18.12 -16.99
CA ARG A 12 16.84 -16.91 -16.26
C ARG A 12 16.10 -15.66 -16.75
N GLN A 13 15.96 -15.49 -18.06
CA GLN A 13 15.24 -14.35 -18.64
C GLN A 13 13.75 -14.37 -18.26
N LYS A 14 13.12 -15.55 -18.28
CA LYS A 14 11.73 -15.71 -17.84
C LYS A 14 11.59 -15.39 -16.35
N MET A 15 12.50 -15.87 -15.50
CA MET A 15 12.49 -15.53 -14.06
C MET A 15 12.60 -14.02 -13.84
N GLN A 16 13.55 -13.35 -14.51
CA GLN A 16 13.69 -11.89 -14.42
C GLN A 16 12.43 -11.15 -14.86
N THR A 17 11.75 -11.64 -15.90
CA THR A 17 10.48 -11.04 -16.37
C THR A 17 9.38 -11.24 -15.35
N VAL A 18 9.24 -12.43 -14.78
CA VAL A 18 8.27 -12.72 -13.71
C VAL A 18 8.55 -11.86 -12.48
N ASP A 19 9.81 -11.68 -12.10
CA ASP A 19 10.19 -10.82 -10.97
C ASP A 19 9.78 -9.36 -11.23
N LEU A 20 9.96 -8.85 -12.46
CA LEU A 20 9.53 -7.51 -12.86
C LEU A 20 8.00 -7.36 -12.84
N GLU A 21 7.26 -8.35 -13.33
CA GLU A 21 5.79 -8.34 -13.31
C GLU A 21 5.24 -8.35 -11.88
N VAL A 22 5.86 -9.12 -10.98
CA VAL A 22 5.50 -9.16 -9.56
C VAL A 22 5.76 -7.82 -8.90
N GLU A 23 6.92 -7.21 -9.11
CA GLU A 23 7.22 -5.88 -8.57
C GLU A 23 6.32 -4.79 -9.15
N TYR A 24 6.03 -4.85 -10.45
CA TYR A 24 5.07 -3.95 -11.08
C TYR A 24 3.68 -4.06 -10.44
N GLY A 25 3.19 -5.28 -10.21
CA GLY A 25 1.91 -5.52 -9.53
C GLY A 25 1.88 -4.91 -8.11
N ARG A 26 2.95 -5.06 -7.34
CA ARG A 26 3.09 -4.46 -6.00
C ARG A 26 3.02 -2.93 -6.05
N ILE A 27 3.72 -2.31 -7.00
CA ILE A 27 3.71 -0.85 -7.18
C ILE A 27 2.33 -0.35 -7.58
N GLN A 28 1.64 -1.05 -8.49
CA GLN A 28 0.28 -0.69 -8.90
C GLN A 28 -0.72 -0.76 -7.74
N GLU A 29 -0.67 -1.82 -6.92
CA GLU A 29 -1.51 -1.90 -5.72
C GLU A 29 -1.23 -0.76 -4.73
N ALA A 30 0.05 -0.44 -4.48
CA ALA A 30 0.42 0.65 -3.59
C ALA A 30 -0.07 2.01 -4.12
N ASN A 31 0.06 2.26 -5.42
CA ASN A 31 -0.44 3.47 -6.06
C ASN A 31 -1.96 3.57 -6.00
N ALA A 32 -2.69 2.48 -6.24
CA ALA A 32 -4.15 2.47 -6.18
C ALA A 32 -4.67 2.80 -4.77
N VAL A 33 -4.05 2.23 -3.73
CA VAL A 33 -4.38 2.57 -2.33
C VAL A 33 -4.09 4.04 -2.03
N ARG A 34 -2.92 4.54 -2.46
CA ARG A 34 -2.55 5.95 -2.28
C ARG A 34 -3.54 6.89 -2.96
N GLU A 35 -3.90 6.63 -4.21
CA GLU A 35 -4.85 7.46 -4.96
C GLU A 35 -6.21 7.49 -4.28
N LYS A 36 -6.72 6.33 -3.87
CA LYS A 36 -8.02 6.22 -3.21
C LYS A 36 -8.06 6.97 -1.88
N ILE A 37 -7.02 6.82 -1.04
CA ILE A 37 -6.89 7.59 0.21
C ILE A 37 -6.81 9.09 -0.10
N SER A 38 -5.97 9.49 -1.07
CA SER A 38 -5.79 10.91 -1.42
C SER A 38 -7.09 11.55 -1.90
N GLN A 39 -7.87 10.85 -2.72
CA GLN A 39 -9.18 11.32 -3.19
C GLN A 39 -10.17 11.51 -2.04
N LEU A 40 -10.24 10.56 -1.09
CA LEU A 40 -11.14 10.65 0.05
C LEU A 40 -10.78 11.80 1.01
N LEU A 41 -9.50 12.15 1.09
CA LEU A 41 -9.03 13.22 1.97
C LEU A 41 -9.01 14.59 1.30
N GLN A 42 -9.12 14.67 -0.03
CA GLN A 42 -8.93 15.90 -0.81
C GLN A 42 -9.82 17.07 -0.37
N ASP A 43 -11.06 16.77 0.03
CA ASP A 43 -12.08 17.75 0.43
C ASP A 43 -12.32 17.73 1.96
N THR A 44 -11.40 17.13 2.72
CA THR A 44 -11.47 17.06 4.18
C THR A 44 -10.43 17.98 4.82
N GLU A 45 -10.60 18.28 6.11
CA GLU A 45 -9.59 18.98 6.92
C GLU A 45 -8.26 18.21 7.01
N TYR A 46 -8.25 16.91 6.70
CA TYR A 46 -7.09 16.04 6.77
C TYR A 46 -6.24 16.03 5.49
N LYS A 47 -6.60 16.83 4.47
CA LYS A 47 -5.86 16.94 3.20
C LYS A 47 -4.36 17.20 3.43
N SER A 48 -4.04 18.09 4.37
CA SER A 48 -2.64 18.45 4.71
C SER A 48 -1.86 17.29 5.33
N MET A 49 -2.55 16.27 5.85
CA MET A 49 -1.97 15.09 6.49
C MET A 49 -1.97 13.86 5.57
N THR A 50 -2.37 14.00 4.31
CA THR A 50 -2.56 12.88 3.36
C THR A 50 -1.35 11.96 3.30
N ASP A 51 -0.14 12.50 3.15
CA ASP A 51 1.07 11.66 3.05
C ASP A 51 1.34 10.85 4.32
N ASN A 52 1.10 11.44 5.50
CA ASN A 52 1.25 10.73 6.78
C ASN A 52 0.20 9.62 6.93
N ILE A 53 -1.04 9.89 6.53
CA ILE A 53 -2.13 8.91 6.59
C ILE A 53 -1.89 7.76 5.61
N VAL A 54 -1.50 8.07 4.36
CA VAL A 54 -1.14 7.06 3.35
C VAL A 54 -0.01 6.18 3.88
N LYS A 55 1.05 6.78 4.44
CA LYS A 55 2.17 6.05 5.01
C LYS A 55 1.72 5.13 6.14
N PHE A 56 0.92 5.63 7.09
CA PHE A 56 0.40 4.84 8.21
C PHE A 56 -0.36 3.59 7.72
N PHE A 57 -1.32 3.75 6.81
CA PHE A 57 -2.12 2.62 6.33
C PHE A 57 -1.31 1.67 5.43
N SER A 58 -0.33 2.17 4.68
CA SER A 58 0.58 1.34 3.89
C SER A 58 1.47 0.48 4.79
N ASP A 59 2.05 1.07 5.84
CA ASP A 59 2.91 0.38 6.81
C ASP A 59 2.12 -0.67 7.62
N ASN A 60 0.81 -0.49 7.78
CA ASN A 60 -0.06 -1.34 8.60
C ASN A 60 -1.09 -2.15 7.78
N LYS A 61 -0.92 -2.31 6.46
CA LYS A 61 -1.87 -3.01 5.56
C LYS A 61 -2.26 -4.44 6.02
N LYS A 62 -1.40 -5.10 6.79
CA LYS A 62 -1.62 -6.48 7.28
C LYS A 62 -2.21 -6.56 8.69
N GLU A 63 -2.41 -5.42 9.35
CA GLU A 63 -2.86 -5.38 10.73
C GLU A 63 -4.37 -5.52 10.86
N SER A 64 -4.82 -6.10 11.98
CA SER A 64 -6.24 -6.21 12.28
C SER A 64 -6.91 -4.83 12.41
N SER A 65 -8.21 -4.74 12.12
CA SER A 65 -8.98 -3.50 12.28
C SER A 65 -8.88 -2.90 13.69
N LYS A 66 -8.80 -3.75 14.73
CA LYS A 66 -8.58 -3.30 16.12
C LYS A 66 -7.24 -2.59 16.29
N LYS A 67 -6.16 -3.14 15.72
CA LYS A 67 -4.82 -2.53 15.77
C LYS A 67 -4.75 -1.26 14.94
N LEU A 68 -5.36 -1.24 13.75
CA LEU A 68 -5.47 -0.04 12.94
C LEU A 68 -6.20 1.08 13.70
N TYR A 69 -7.32 0.76 14.35
CA TYR A 69 -8.04 1.71 15.19
C TYR A 69 -7.14 2.28 16.28
N THR A 70 -6.52 1.43 17.12
CA THR A 70 -5.62 1.92 18.18
C THR A 70 -4.43 2.71 17.62
N GLY A 71 -3.87 2.29 16.48
CA GLY A 71 -2.74 2.98 15.85
C GLY A 71 -3.12 4.37 15.34
N THR A 72 -4.30 4.53 14.73
CA THR A 72 -4.78 5.86 14.30
C THR A 72 -5.01 6.81 15.47
N LEU A 73 -5.50 6.30 16.62
CA LEU A 73 -5.66 7.12 17.82
C LEU A 73 -4.32 7.57 18.39
N HIS A 74 -3.28 6.73 18.32
CA HIS A 74 -1.95 7.07 18.79
C HIS A 74 -1.25 8.06 17.86
N GLU A 75 -1.32 7.84 16.54
CA GLU A 75 -0.59 8.64 15.55
C GLU A 75 -1.22 10.03 15.33
N PHE A 76 -2.56 10.09 15.29
CA PHE A 76 -3.29 11.31 14.92
C PHE A 76 -4.08 11.93 16.09
N GLY A 77 -3.99 11.34 17.28
CA GLY A 77 -4.76 11.75 18.45
C GLY A 77 -6.22 11.29 18.41
N LEU A 78 -6.92 11.43 19.53
CA LEU A 78 -8.26 10.85 19.71
C LEU A 78 -9.29 11.38 18.70
N LYS A 79 -9.34 12.70 18.51
CA LYS A 79 -10.35 13.35 17.65
C LYS A 79 -10.10 13.03 16.16
N ASN A 80 -8.90 13.35 15.67
CA ASN A 80 -8.57 13.18 14.26
C ASN A 80 -8.40 11.70 13.92
N GLY A 81 -7.74 10.91 14.77
CA GLY A 81 -7.54 9.47 14.57
C GLY A 81 -8.85 8.71 14.43
N MET A 82 -9.86 9.02 15.26
CA MET A 82 -11.18 8.40 15.14
C MET A 82 -11.86 8.78 13.81
N ALA A 83 -11.80 10.04 13.40
CA ALA A 83 -12.40 10.49 12.15
C ALA A 83 -11.71 9.88 10.92
N ILE A 84 -10.37 9.88 10.91
CA ILE A 84 -9.53 9.27 9.86
C ILE A 84 -9.82 7.78 9.75
N TYR A 85 -9.85 7.05 10.88
CA TYR A 85 -10.19 5.62 10.87
C TYR A 85 -11.59 5.36 10.31
N ARG A 86 -12.59 6.16 10.69
CA ARG A 86 -13.96 6.02 10.18
C ARG A 86 -14.05 6.27 8.67
N LEU A 87 -13.30 7.22 8.14
CA LEU A 87 -13.25 7.52 6.71
C LEU A 87 -12.57 6.40 5.91
N LEU A 88 -11.58 5.73 6.49
CA LEU A 88 -10.69 4.82 5.75
C LEU A 88 -10.91 3.33 6.03
N LYS A 89 -11.68 2.95 7.07
CA LYS A 89 -11.91 1.54 7.44
C LYS A 89 -12.59 0.69 6.36
N ASP A 90 -13.27 1.31 5.40
CA ASP A 90 -13.97 0.63 4.31
C ASP A 90 -13.14 0.66 3.00
N VAL A 91 -11.93 1.22 3.08
CA VAL A 91 -11.05 1.53 1.96
C VAL A 91 -9.76 0.72 2.02
N VAL A 92 -9.27 0.48 3.24
CA VAL A 92 -8.07 -0.29 3.60
C VAL A 92 -8.48 -1.56 4.30
#